data_AF-A0A349PSX4-F1
#
_entry.id   AF-A0A349PSX4-F1
#
_cell.length_a   1.000
_cell.length_b   1.000
_cell.length_c   1.000
_cell.angle_alpha   90.00
_cell.angle_beta   90.00
_cell.angle_gamma   90.00
#
_symmetry.space_group_name_H-M   'P 1'
#
loop_
_entity.id
_entity.type
_entity.pdbx_description
1 polymer ?
#
loop_
_entity_poly.entity_id
_entity_poly.type
_entity_poly.pdbx_seq_one_letter_code
_entity_poly.pdbx_strand_id
1 'polypeptide(L)'
;MEDLPQLSYGEHGKPYFASHPDVHFSLSHTRGAALLAVHNEPIGADIECLRPVSGAMRTRFHAANDADFWRLWVQRESRCKRAGISAVALRDREVPSFPNERVFALEPFPNYTAGVCTCSDADVDKPIYLTVKELI
;
A
#
# COMPACT_ATOMS: atom_id res chain seq x y z
N MET A 1 21.75 19.62 5.98
CA MET A 1 20.63 18.69 5.75
C MET A 1 19.42 19.40 6.29
N GLU A 2 18.40 19.64 5.46
CA GLU A 2 17.16 20.21 5.99
C GLU A 2 16.49 19.17 6.89
N ASP A 3 15.89 19.61 7.99
CA ASP A 3 15.14 18.72 8.87
C ASP A 3 13.90 18.20 8.15
N LEU A 4 13.60 16.91 8.32
CA LEU A 4 12.37 16.33 7.79
C LEU A 4 11.15 17.05 8.40
N PRO A 5 10.08 17.29 7.62
CA PRO A 5 8.84 17.84 8.17
C PRO A 5 8.30 16.96 9.30
N GLN A 6 7.73 17.59 10.32
CA GLN A 6 7.15 16.87 11.47
C GLN A 6 6.02 15.93 11.02
N LEU A 7 6.11 14.66 11.43
CA LEU A 7 5.07 13.66 11.22
C LEU A 7 3.89 13.84 12.17
N SER A 8 2.69 13.72 11.61
CA SER A 8 1.42 13.60 12.32
C SER A 8 0.71 12.31 11.89
N TYR A 9 -0.30 11.87 12.65
CA TYR A 9 -1.00 10.61 12.41
C TYR A 9 -2.51 10.81 12.42
N GLY A 10 -3.19 10.27 11.40
CA GLY A 10 -4.65 10.24 11.33
C GLY A 10 -5.27 9.28 12.35
N GLU A 11 -6.60 9.25 12.42
CA GLU A 11 -7.37 8.47 13.40
C GLU A 11 -6.96 6.99 13.49
N HIS A 12 -6.58 6.37 12.36
CA HIS A 12 -6.17 4.97 12.30
C HIS A 12 -4.64 4.80 12.09
N GLY A 13 -3.85 5.82 12.41
CA GLY A 13 -2.39 5.76 12.40
C GLY A 13 -1.74 5.99 11.04
N LYS A 14 -2.48 6.43 10.01
CA LYS A 14 -1.89 6.82 8.73
C LYS A 14 -1.00 8.06 8.92
N PRO A 15 0.31 8.00 8.61
CA PRO A 15 1.20 9.15 8.75
C PRO A 15 0.93 10.21 7.66
N TYR A 16 1.15 11.48 8.00
CA TYR A 16 1.09 12.62 7.08
C TYR A 16 1.94 13.78 7.58
N PHE A 17 2.20 14.78 6.72
CA PHE A 17 2.89 16.02 7.09
C PHE A 17 1.89 17.16 7.27
N ALA A 18 1.62 17.57 8.51
CA ALA A 18 0.63 18.63 8.77
C ALA A 18 1.02 19.99 8.17
N SER A 19 2.33 20.26 8.03
CA SER A 19 2.86 21.47 7.40
C SER A 19 2.86 21.42 5.86
N HIS A 20 2.61 20.26 5.26
CA HIS A 20 2.61 20.04 3.81
C HIS A 20 1.39 19.18 3.42
N PRO A 21 0.15 19.70 3.58
CA PRO A 21 -1.09 18.94 3.42
C PRO A 21 -1.31 18.42 1.99
N ASP A 22 -0.65 19.03 1.02
CA ASP A 22 -0.63 18.71 -0.41
C ASP A 22 0.38 17.60 -0.76
N VAL A 23 1.20 17.15 0.20
CA VAL A 23 2.07 15.97 0.05
C VAL A 23 1.43 14.76 0.72
N HIS A 24 0.96 13.82 -0.08
CA HIS A 24 0.45 12.54 0.40
C HIS A 24 1.47 11.44 0.15
N PHE A 25 1.66 10.58 1.14
CA PHE A 25 2.50 9.41 1.00
C PHE A 25 1.91 8.18 1.67
N SER A 26 2.40 7.02 1.27
CA SER A 26 2.08 5.75 1.91
C SER A 26 3.31 4.86 1.92
N LEU A 27 3.59 4.29 3.09
CA LEU A 27 4.71 3.38 3.32
C LEU A 27 4.18 1.97 3.57
N SER A 28 4.85 0.99 2.96
CA SER A 28 4.72 -0.42 3.34
C SER A 28 6.08 -1.08 3.30
N HIS A 29 6.25 -2.13 4.09
CA HIS A 29 7.48 -2.91 4.09
C HIS A 29 7.16 -4.37 4.37
N THR A 30 8.00 -5.23 3.82
CA THR A 30 8.00 -6.66 4.04
C THR A 30 9.44 -7.12 4.11
N ARG A 31 9.68 -8.41 4.36
CA ARG A 31 11.04 -8.93 4.48
C ARG A 31 11.85 -8.64 3.21
N GLY A 32 12.88 -7.81 3.32
CA GLY A 32 13.82 -7.49 2.23
C GLY A 32 13.39 -6.37 1.29
N ALA A 33 12.23 -5.73 1.48
CA ALA A 33 11.79 -4.62 0.64
C ALA A 33 10.94 -3.60 1.40
N ALA A 34 11.05 -2.34 1.01
CA ALA A 34 10.14 -1.27 1.39
C ALA A 34 9.57 -0.63 0.12
N LEU A 35 8.33 -0.17 0.20
CA LEU A 35 7.64 0.57 -0.84
C LEU A 35 7.19 1.91 -0.27
N LEU A 36 7.58 2.98 -0.94
CA LEU A 36 7.11 4.34 -0.70
C LEU A 36 6.35 4.80 -1.94
N ALA A 37 5.09 5.19 -1.76
CA ALA A 37 4.33 5.91 -2.77
C ALA A 37 4.13 7.36 -2.32
N VAL A 38 4.29 8.31 -3.25
CA VAL A 38 4.13 9.75 -3.02
C VAL A 38 3.25 10.33 -4.12
N HIS A 39 2.34 11.23 -3.76
CA HIS A 39 1.41 11.87 -4.69
C HIS A 39 0.93 13.22 -4.13
N ASN A 40 0.38 14.08 -4.98
CA ASN A 40 -0.36 15.29 -4.58
C ASN A 40 -1.84 15.04 -4.23
N GLU A 41 -2.28 13.77 -4.19
CA GLU A 41 -3.63 13.33 -3.85
C GLU A 41 -3.57 12.12 -2.91
N PRO A 42 -4.64 11.76 -2.17
CA PRO A 42 -4.63 10.60 -1.28
C PRO A 42 -4.16 9.32 -1.97
N ILE A 43 -3.05 8.76 -1.49
CA ILE A 43 -2.45 7.52 -1.99
C ILE A 43 -2.33 6.47 -0.89
N GLY A 44 -2.35 5.20 -1.28
CA GLY A 44 -2.10 4.05 -0.42
C GLY A 44 -1.23 3.02 -1.13
N ALA A 45 -0.27 2.43 -0.42
CA ALA A 45 0.64 1.44 -0.99
C ALA A 45 0.82 0.25 -0.07
N ASP A 46 0.92 -0.94 -0.66
CA ASP A 46 1.27 -2.15 0.05
C ASP A 46 2.22 -3.04 -0.74
N ILE A 47 3.12 -3.75 -0.06
CA ILE A 47 4.07 -4.69 -0.64
C ILE A 47 4.21 -5.92 0.25
N GLU A 48 4.17 -7.10 -0.34
CA GLU A 48 4.28 -8.37 0.36
C GLU A 48 5.23 -9.34 -0.34
N CYS A 49 6.03 -10.04 0.47
CA CYS A 49 6.82 -11.19 0.04
C CYS A 49 5.93 -12.44 0.11
N LEU A 50 5.80 -13.12 -1.03
CA LEU A 50 4.96 -14.31 -1.16
C LEU A 50 5.45 -15.42 -0.23
N ARG A 51 4.50 -16.02 0.48
CA ARG A 51 4.70 -17.11 1.43
C ARG A 51 3.44 -17.96 1.53
N PRO A 52 3.53 -19.21 2.03
CA PRO A 52 2.35 -20.05 2.19
C PRO A 52 1.26 -19.40 3.03
N VAL A 53 0.00 -19.59 2.62
CA VAL A 53 -1.18 -19.04 3.30
C VAL A 53 -2.07 -20.18 3.78
N SER A 54 -2.60 -20.05 4.99
CA SER A 54 -3.50 -21.08 5.53
C SER A 54 -4.75 -21.23 4.64
N GLY A 55 -5.25 -22.47 4.53
CA GLY A 55 -6.47 -22.74 3.76
C GLY A 55 -7.65 -21.89 4.23
N ALA A 56 -7.79 -21.69 5.55
CA ALA A 56 -8.83 -20.84 6.13
C ALA A 56 -8.76 -19.39 5.63
N MET A 57 -7.56 -18.80 5.56
CA MET A 57 -7.38 -17.44 5.03
C MET A 57 -7.66 -17.39 3.53
N ARG A 58 -7.20 -18.37 2.75
CA ARG A 58 -7.52 -18.44 1.31
C ARG A 58 -9.02 -18.53 1.05
N THR A 59 -9.71 -19.42 1.75
CA THR A 59 -11.18 -19.56 1.65
C THR A 59 -11.89 -18.26 2.03
N ARG A 60 -11.48 -17.64 3.13
CA ARG A 60 -12.06 -16.40 3.63
C ARG A 60 -11.95 -15.23 2.66
N PHE A 61 -10.84 -15.15 1.93
CA PHE A 61 -10.60 -14.10 0.93
C PHE A 61 -10.95 -14.55 -0.50
N HIS A 62 -11.59 -15.72 -0.65
CA HIS A 62 -11.96 -16.30 -1.95
C HIS A 62 -10.77 -16.43 -2.92
N ALA A 63 -9.57 -16.68 -2.39
CA ALA A 63 -8.34 -16.80 -3.15
C ALA A 63 -8.14 -18.24 -3.67
N ALA A 64 -7.82 -18.37 -4.96
CA ALA A 64 -7.61 -19.69 -5.58
C ALA A 64 -6.33 -20.39 -5.07
N ASN A 65 -5.28 -19.63 -4.77
CA ASN A 65 -3.98 -20.11 -4.30
C ASN A 65 -3.27 -19.02 -3.47
N ASP A 66 -2.06 -19.31 -2.99
CA ASP A 66 -1.31 -18.38 -2.13
C ASP A 66 -0.94 -17.08 -2.86
N ALA A 67 -0.56 -17.15 -4.14
CA ALA A 67 -0.21 -15.97 -4.93
C ALA A 67 -1.43 -15.07 -5.16
N ASP A 68 -2.59 -15.67 -5.46
CA ASP A 68 -3.85 -14.96 -5.61
C ASP A 68 -4.30 -14.30 -4.30
N PHE A 69 -4.08 -14.97 -3.15
CA PHE A 69 -4.32 -14.37 -1.84
C PHE A 69 -3.48 -13.10 -1.64
N TRP A 70 -2.16 -13.18 -1.87
CA TRP A 70 -1.29 -12.01 -1.69
C TRP A 70 -1.64 -10.87 -2.65
N ARG A 71 -2.01 -11.18 -3.90
CA ARG A 71 -2.52 -10.19 -4.86
C ARG A 71 -3.77 -9.48 -4.35
N LEU A 72 -4.76 -10.23 -3.86
CA LEU A 72 -5.99 -9.65 -3.28
C LEU A 72 -5.71 -8.86 -2.01
N TRP A 73 -4.77 -9.34 -1.18
CA TRP A 73 -4.36 -8.69 0.06
C TRP A 73 -3.72 -7.33 -0.18
N VAL A 74 -2.71 -7.22 -1.03
CA VAL A 74 -2.03 -5.94 -1.29
C VAL A 74 -2.94 -4.91 -1.94
N GLN A 75 -3.88 -5.36 -2.78
CA GLN A 75 -4.93 -4.50 -3.33
C GLN A 75 -5.85 -3.97 -2.22
N ARG A 76 -6.30 -4.85 -1.33
CA ARG A 76 -7.15 -4.47 -0.21
C ARG A 76 -6.44 -3.52 0.76
N GLU A 77 -5.22 -3.83 1.15
CA GLU A 77 -4.40 -3.01 2.05
C GLU A 77 -4.11 -1.63 1.47
N SER A 78 -3.73 -1.55 0.20
CA SER A 78 -3.47 -0.26 -0.46
C SER A 78 -4.73 0.62 -0.49
N ARG A 79 -5.92 0.05 -0.75
CA ARG A 79 -7.20 0.77 -0.65
C ARG A 79 -7.47 1.28 0.76
N CYS A 80 -7.30 0.41 1.77
CA CYS A 80 -7.45 0.78 3.18
C CYS A 80 -6.48 1.91 3.58
N LYS A 81 -5.20 1.78 3.22
CA LYS A 81 -4.17 2.79 3.48
C LYS A 81 -4.49 4.10 2.77
N ARG A 82 -5.02 4.08 1.54
CA ARG A 82 -5.46 5.30 0.85
C ARG A 82 -6.54 6.03 1.64
N ALA A 83 -7.59 5.29 2.02
CA ALA A 83 -8.73 5.80 2.80
C ALA A 83 -8.39 6.13 4.27
N GLY A 84 -7.19 5.78 4.73
CA GLY A 84 -6.78 5.97 6.12
C GLY A 84 -7.47 5.02 7.10
N ILE A 85 -7.94 3.85 6.64
CA ILE A 85 -8.62 2.83 7.45
C ILE A 85 -7.70 1.63 7.68
N SER A 86 -7.89 0.89 8.78
CA SER A 86 -7.16 -0.35 9.04
C SER A 86 -7.72 -1.55 8.27
N ALA A 87 -6.88 -2.18 7.44
CA ALA A 87 -7.22 -3.41 6.71
C ALA A 87 -7.52 -4.59 7.65
N VAL A 88 -6.80 -4.66 8.78
CA VAL A 88 -7.02 -5.67 9.82
C VAL A 88 -8.35 -5.44 10.52
N ALA A 89 -8.73 -4.20 10.81
CA ALA A 89 -10.04 -3.89 11.41
C ALA A 89 -11.20 -4.26 10.46
N LEU A 90 -10.97 -4.16 9.15
CA LEU A 90 -11.93 -4.54 8.13
C LEU A 90 -11.80 -5.99 7.68
N ARG A 91 -11.01 -6.85 8.31
CA ARG A 91 -10.74 -8.21 7.80
C ARG A 91 -12.00 -9.05 7.54
N ASP A 92 -13.10 -8.79 8.24
CA ASP A 92 -14.39 -9.50 8.18
C ASP A 92 -15.45 -8.75 7.34
N ARG A 93 -15.10 -7.62 6.73
CA ARG A 93 -16.03 -6.72 6.02
C ARG A 93 -15.49 -6.39 4.64
N GLU A 94 -16.33 -5.93 3.73
CA GLU A 94 -15.81 -5.35 2.49
C GLU A 94 -15.18 -3.98 2.76
N VAL A 95 -14.12 -3.67 2.02
CA VAL A 95 -13.57 -2.31 2.02
C VAL A 95 -14.53 -1.44 1.19
N PRO A 96 -15.04 -0.31 1.74
CA PRO A 96 -16.02 0.54 1.06
C PRO A 96 -15.60 0.88 -0.37
N SER A 97 -16.58 1.04 -1.26
CA SER A 97 -16.30 1.57 -2.60
C SER A 97 -16.03 3.07 -2.49
N PHE A 98 -15.04 3.55 -3.24
CA PHE A 98 -14.70 4.95 -3.31
C PHE A 98 -14.75 5.41 -4.78
N PRO A 99 -15.32 6.60 -5.07
CA PRO A 99 -15.36 7.13 -6.43
C PRO A 99 -13.96 7.22 -7.06
N ASN A 100 -13.88 6.91 -8.36
CA ASN A 100 -12.68 7.00 -9.19
C ASN A 100 -11.46 6.23 -8.65
N GLU A 101 -11.68 5.26 -7.78
CA GLU A 101 -10.59 4.48 -7.21
C GLU A 101 -9.91 3.62 -8.28
N ARG A 102 -8.58 3.76 -8.35
CA ARG A 102 -7.71 2.98 -9.23
C ARG A 102 -6.72 2.22 -8.37
N VAL A 103 -6.55 0.94 -8.66
CA VAL A 103 -5.57 0.07 -8.01
C VAL A 103 -4.63 -0.46 -9.07
N PHE A 104 -3.35 -0.17 -8.91
CA PHE A 104 -2.27 -0.62 -9.76
C PHE A 104 -1.58 -1.80 -9.09
N ALA A 105 -1.57 -2.95 -9.76
CA ALA A 105 -0.82 -4.11 -9.33
C ALA A 105 0.61 -4.03 -9.87
N LEU A 106 1.58 -4.30 -9.00
CA LEU A 106 3.00 -4.26 -9.33
C LEU A 106 3.66 -5.58 -8.89
N GLU A 107 4.61 -6.04 -9.69
CA GLU A 107 5.49 -7.17 -9.36
C GLU A 107 6.94 -6.66 -9.33
N PRO A 108 7.34 -5.95 -8.26
CA PRO A 108 8.61 -5.20 -8.25
C PRO A 108 9.83 -6.11 -8.26
N PHE A 109 9.71 -7.32 -7.69
CA PHE A 109 10.78 -8.31 -7.61
C PHE A 109 10.20 -9.73 -7.71
N PRO A 110 11.00 -10.74 -8.09
CA PRO A 110 10.57 -12.14 -8.02
C PRO A 110 10.07 -12.52 -6.61
N ASN A 111 8.87 -13.09 -6.53
CA ASN A 111 8.19 -13.45 -5.27
C ASN A 111 7.72 -12.26 -4.41
N TYR A 112 7.59 -11.07 -4.99
CA TYR A 112 6.96 -9.93 -4.34
C TYR A 112 5.77 -9.47 -5.16
N THR A 113 4.71 -9.07 -4.47
CA THR A 113 3.58 -8.39 -5.09
C THR A 113 3.30 -7.10 -4.34
N ALA A 114 2.88 -6.08 -5.05
CA ALA A 114 2.56 -4.78 -4.50
C ALA A 114 1.27 -4.23 -5.11
N GLY A 115 0.59 -3.39 -4.34
CA GLY A 115 -0.59 -2.65 -4.75
C GLY A 115 -0.41 -1.18 -4.45
N VAL A 116 -0.73 -0.32 -5.41
CA VAL A 116 -0.82 1.14 -5.19
C VAL A 116 -2.22 1.60 -5.54
N CYS A 117 -2.85 2.36 -4.65
CA CYS A 117 -4.21 2.85 -4.80
C CYS A 117 -4.25 4.37 -4.75
N THR A 118 -4.94 4.98 -5.71
CA THR A 118 -5.21 6.44 -5.80
C THR A 118 -6.62 6.68 -6.35
N CYS A 119 -7.08 7.93 -6.32
CA CYS A 119 -8.28 8.40 -7.04
C CYS A 119 -7.95 9.32 -8.22
N SER A 120 -6.66 9.54 -8.50
CA SER A 120 -6.21 10.40 -9.58
C SER A 120 -6.31 9.70 -10.94
N ASP A 121 -6.60 10.48 -11.98
CA ASP A 121 -6.57 10.02 -13.38
C ASP A 121 -5.13 9.91 -13.93
N ALA A 122 -4.14 10.33 -13.15
CA ALA A 122 -2.73 10.20 -13.50
C ALA A 122 -2.33 8.73 -13.77
N ASP A 123 -1.46 8.52 -14.76
CA ASP A 123 -0.80 7.24 -14.96
C ASP A 123 0.33 7.04 -13.94
N VAL A 124 0.64 5.78 -13.65
CA VAL A 124 1.76 5.43 -12.78
C VAL A 124 3.05 5.42 -13.60
N ASP A 125 3.97 6.30 -13.25
CA ASP A 125 5.33 6.27 -13.78
C ASP A 125 6.05 4.96 -13.41
N LYS A 126 7.14 4.65 -14.12
CA LYS A 126 7.94 3.47 -13.82
C LYS A 126 8.44 3.50 -12.36
N PRO A 127 8.32 2.38 -11.60
CA PRO A 127 8.87 2.32 -10.24
C PRO A 127 10.37 2.64 -10.23
N ILE A 128 10.78 3.44 -9.26
CA ILE A 128 12.19 3.74 -8.98
C ILE A 128 12.68 2.74 -7.93
N TYR A 129 13.78 2.05 -8.25
CA TYR A 129 14.40 1.08 -7.35
C TYR A 129 15.62 1.70 -6.70
N LEU A 130 15.64 1.72 -5.38
CA LEU A 130 16.75 2.23 -4.58
C LEU A 130 17.25 1.13 -3.62
N THR A 131 18.55 1.07 -3.44
CA THR A 131 19.24 0.26 -2.45
C THR A 131 19.44 1.07 -1.18
N VAL A 132 19.69 0.38 -0.06
CA VAL A 132 20.02 1.05 1.21
C VAL A 132 21.22 1.99 1.07
N LYS A 133 22.20 1.65 0.23
CA LYS A 133 23.39 2.48 -0.02
C LYS A 133 23.08 3.79 -0.76
N GLU A 134 22.00 3.84 -1.52
CA GLU A 134 21.57 5.06 -2.23
C GLU A 134 20.72 5.97 -1.32
N LEU A 135 20.26 5.45 -0.17
CA LEU A 135 19.41 6.17 0.78
C LEU A 135 20.18 6.75 1.98
N ILE A 136 21.44 6.35 2.19
CA ILE A 136 22.32 6.79 3.31
C ILE A 136 23.54 7.53 2.78
#